data_AF-A0AA36GNZ4-F1
#
_entry.id   AF-A0AA36GNZ4-F1
#
_cell.length_a   1.000
_cell.length_b   1.000
_cell.length_c   1.000
_cell.angle_alpha   90.00
_cell.angle_beta   90.00
_cell.angle_gamma   90.00
#
_symmetry.space_group_name_H-M   'P 1'
#
loop_
_entity.id
_entity.type
_entity.pdbx_description
1 polymer ?
#
loop_
_entity_poly.entity_id
_entity_poly.type
_entity_poly.pdbx_seq_one_letter_code
_entity_poly.pdbx_strand_id
1 'polypeptide(L)'
;MNTSIEDPNSGKPPKPFEMTRESLELLDKEELVERLLSLTDQLQDAKERAQRAKRRETLARLQSIQKDKELGDLKRERSDAFYGNGNPRSQLLDPFYYEAYTAVKEKVKGREETLAEQEETINTLQSSEQTKRLRRYVKSREDVSKKSREFELNLKRKKRLGDRITTANAALRAVLEETKGTTEEIVKKDAQIAELYREIISLRGELSEDVVFDMDADVGEKPLPGSDMGEEEEEEIEQISGTEEAESDDDVIILDDSDVDLSVLHRSSEDGDNGNHSGSEDRAVSVDGDTLKITI
;
A
#
# COMPACT_ATOMS: atom_id res chain seq x y z
N MET A 1 33.29 26.58 26.45
CA MET A 1 34.34 25.88 25.67
C MET A 1 33.76 24.58 25.16
N ASN A 2 33.55 24.47 23.83
CA ASN A 2 33.35 23.21 23.08
C ASN A 2 33.39 23.59 21.59
N THR A 3 34.58 23.82 21.06
CA THR A 3 34.79 24.00 19.61
C THR A 3 35.02 22.62 19.00
N SER A 4 33.94 21.99 18.55
CA SER A 4 34.02 20.80 17.72
C SER A 4 34.50 21.24 16.33
N ILE A 5 35.82 21.30 16.16
CA ILE A 5 36.45 21.49 14.85
C ILE A 5 36.25 20.18 14.10
N GLU A 6 35.24 20.13 13.25
CA GLU A 6 35.04 19.00 12.33
C GLU A 6 36.25 18.90 11.40
N ASP A 7 36.86 17.72 11.40
CA ASP A 7 38.02 17.38 10.58
C ASP A 7 37.69 17.60 9.09
N PRO A 8 38.43 18.48 8.37
CA PRO A 8 38.18 18.78 6.97
C PRO A 8 38.38 17.60 6.01
N ASN A 9 38.75 16.41 6.53
CA ASN A 9 38.97 15.19 5.78
C ASN A 9 37.88 14.12 5.96
N SER A 10 36.75 14.43 6.60
CA SER A 10 35.80 13.39 7.01
C SER A 10 34.98 12.73 5.89
N GLY A 11 35.08 13.17 4.63
CA GLY A 11 34.37 12.57 3.48
C GLY A 11 32.83 12.54 3.58
N LYS A 12 32.25 13.11 4.65
CA LYS A 12 30.81 13.17 4.90
C LYS A 12 30.34 14.58 4.57
N PRO A 13 29.23 14.74 3.83
CA PRO A 13 28.65 16.05 3.63
C PRO A 13 28.19 16.62 4.99
N PRO A 14 28.47 17.90 5.29
CA PRO A 14 28.00 18.52 6.52
C PRO A 14 26.47 18.49 6.57
N LYS A 15 25.92 18.30 7.78
CA LYS A 15 24.47 18.26 7.98
C LYS A 15 23.83 19.58 7.52
N PRO A 16 22.63 19.53 6.90
CA PRO A 16 21.91 20.74 6.53
C PRO A 16 21.60 21.57 7.77
N PHE A 17 21.66 22.88 7.62
CA PHE A 17 21.37 23.84 8.68
C PHE A 17 19.86 23.88 8.92
N GLU A 18 19.39 23.26 10.00
CA GLU A 18 17.98 23.30 10.42
C GLU A 18 17.78 24.42 11.46
N MET A 19 17.15 25.52 11.04
CA MET A 19 16.62 26.53 11.95
C MET A 19 15.17 26.83 11.60
N THR A 20 14.28 26.68 12.58
CA THR A 20 12.88 27.07 12.47
C THR A 20 12.73 28.54 12.86
N ARG A 21 11.80 29.24 12.22
CA ARG A 21 11.50 30.66 12.50
C ARG A 21 11.19 30.92 13.98
N GLU A 22 10.46 30.01 14.60
CA GLU A 22 10.11 30.03 16.03
C GLU A 22 11.36 30.03 16.94
N SER A 23 12.42 29.32 16.54
CA SER A 23 13.66 29.27 17.31
C SER A 23 14.43 30.59 17.31
N LEU A 24 14.24 31.45 16.32
CA LEU A 24 14.88 32.76 16.19
C LEU A 24 14.10 33.88 16.90
N GLU A 25 12.77 33.74 16.97
CA GLU A 25 11.88 34.70 17.65
C GLU A 25 11.98 34.61 19.19
N LEU A 26 12.54 33.51 19.71
CA LEU A 26 12.79 33.27 21.14
C LEU A 26 14.12 33.82 21.66
N LEU A 27 15.03 34.30 20.80
CA LEU A 27 16.33 34.85 21.25
C LEU A 27 16.24 36.34 21.59
N ASP A 28 17.03 36.73 22.59
CA ASP A 28 17.22 38.14 22.92
C ASP A 28 18.02 38.86 21.81
N LYS A 29 17.85 40.18 21.70
CA LYS A 29 18.42 40.99 20.61
C LYS A 29 19.95 40.87 20.48
N GLU A 30 20.66 40.75 21.59
CA GLU A 30 22.12 40.61 21.61
C GLU A 30 22.54 39.22 21.13
N GLU A 31 21.85 38.16 21.57
CA GLU A 31 22.11 36.80 21.12
C GLU A 31 21.80 36.61 19.63
N LEU A 32 20.77 37.28 19.12
CA LEU A 32 20.44 37.29 17.70
C LEU A 32 21.55 37.94 16.85
N VAL A 33 22.14 39.04 17.33
CA VAL A 33 23.24 39.73 16.65
C VAL A 33 24.50 38.88 16.63
N GLU A 34 24.89 38.27 17.75
CA GLU A 34 26.04 37.35 17.80
C GLU A 34 25.84 36.16 16.87
N ARG A 35 24.62 35.63 16.78
CA ARG A 35 24.31 34.49 15.92
C ARG A 35 24.32 34.86 14.44
N LEU A 36 23.87 36.06 14.09
CA LEU A 36 23.99 36.61 12.73
C LEU A 36 25.46 36.77 12.33
N LEU A 37 26.29 37.32 13.22
CA LEU A 37 27.73 37.45 12.99
C LEU A 37 28.39 36.08 12.77
N SER A 38 28.07 35.10 13.61
CA SER A 38 28.55 33.71 13.47
C SER A 38 28.10 33.07 12.15
N LEU A 39 26.86 33.30 11.72
CA LEU A 39 26.36 32.82 10.43
C LEU A 39 27.06 33.47 9.25
N THR A 40 27.36 34.77 9.32
CA THR A 40 28.16 35.44 8.28
C THR A 40 29.59 34.92 8.20
N ASP A 41 30.22 34.61 9.34
CA ASP A 41 31.55 34.00 9.36
C ASP A 41 31.53 32.60 8.77
N GLN A 42 30.54 31.78 9.13
CA GLN A 42 30.35 30.43 8.56
C GLN A 42 30.10 30.48 7.03
N LEU A 43 29.34 31.47 6.56
CA LEU A 43 29.07 31.66 5.13
C LEU A 43 30.33 32.09 4.36
N GLN A 44 31.14 32.98 4.94
CA GLN A 44 32.40 33.41 4.35
C GLN A 44 33.41 32.26 4.27
N ASP A 45 33.50 31.48 5.35
CA ASP A 45 34.29 30.25 5.42
C ASP A 45 33.86 29.22 4.36
N ALA A 46 32.55 29.00 4.22
CA ALA A 46 31.99 28.10 3.21
C ALA A 46 32.33 28.58 1.78
N LYS A 47 32.23 29.88 1.53
CA LYS A 47 32.59 30.50 0.24
C LYS A 47 34.07 30.29 -0.09
N GLU A 48 34.97 30.47 0.87
CA GLU A 48 36.40 30.22 0.66
C GLU A 48 36.71 28.75 0.42
N ARG A 49 36.07 27.83 1.17
CA ARG A 49 36.22 26.39 0.94
C ARG A 49 35.73 26.01 -0.47
N ALA A 50 34.58 26.53 -0.89
CA ALA A 50 34.06 26.30 -2.24
C ALA A 50 35.02 26.82 -3.33
N GLN A 51 35.60 28.01 -3.15
CA GLN A 51 36.60 28.54 -4.08
C GLN A 51 37.87 27.70 -4.13
N ARG A 52 38.38 27.22 -2.98
CA ARG A 52 39.54 26.32 -2.94
C ARG A 52 39.24 24.99 -3.62
N ALA A 53 38.06 24.41 -3.40
CA ALA A 53 37.62 23.18 -4.04
C ALA A 53 37.53 23.35 -5.57
N LYS A 54 36.91 24.44 -6.04
CA LYS A 54 36.84 24.78 -7.47
C LYS A 54 38.23 24.92 -8.10
N ARG A 55 39.17 25.58 -7.43
CA ARG A 55 40.57 25.69 -7.91
C ARG A 55 41.24 24.32 -8.02
N ARG A 56 41.08 23.45 -7.01
CA ARG A 56 41.62 22.08 -7.05
C ARG A 56 41.04 21.28 -8.21
N GLU A 57 39.73 21.35 -8.40
CA GLU A 57 39.04 20.68 -9.50
C GLU A 57 39.56 21.16 -10.87
N THR A 58 39.69 22.48 -11.06
CA THR A 58 40.21 23.03 -12.33
C THR A 58 41.65 22.60 -12.59
N LEU A 59 42.50 22.53 -11.56
CA LEU A 59 43.88 22.08 -11.68
C LEU A 59 43.95 20.58 -12.01
N ALA A 60 43.14 19.75 -11.35
CA ALA A 60 43.05 18.33 -11.64
C ALA A 60 42.58 18.08 -13.08
N ARG A 61 41.59 18.84 -13.56
CA ARG A 61 41.13 18.76 -14.95
C ARG A 61 42.22 19.14 -15.95
N LEU A 62 43.00 20.19 -15.67
CA LEU A 62 44.14 20.59 -16.51
C LEU A 62 45.23 19.51 -16.54
N GLN A 63 45.54 18.90 -15.39
CA GLN A 63 46.50 17.79 -15.31
C GLN A 63 46.03 16.58 -16.11
N SER A 64 44.74 16.24 -16.06
CA SER A 64 44.17 15.17 -16.88
C SER A 64 44.36 15.44 -18.37
N ILE A 65 44.02 16.65 -18.83
CA ILE A 65 44.17 17.03 -20.25
C ILE A 65 45.64 16.96 -20.70
N GLN A 66 46.57 17.40 -19.84
CA GLN A 66 48.01 17.30 -20.13
C GLN A 66 48.45 15.83 -20.25
N LYS A 67 47.99 14.97 -19.34
CA LYS A 67 48.29 13.53 -19.37
C LYS A 67 47.69 12.82 -20.58
N ASP A 68 46.48 13.18 -20.98
CA ASP A 68 45.84 12.65 -22.19
C ASP A 68 46.60 13.05 -23.45
N LYS A 69 47.12 14.29 -23.49
CA LYS A 69 48.00 14.74 -24.58
C LYS A 69 49.32 13.98 -24.60
N GLU A 70 50.02 13.87 -23.47
CA GLU A 70 51.25 13.07 -23.34
C GLU A 70 51.04 11.63 -23.81
N LEU A 71 49.90 11.03 -23.44
CA LEU A 71 49.54 9.67 -23.85
C LEU A 71 49.23 9.57 -25.35
N GLY A 72 48.60 10.59 -25.93
CA GLY A 72 48.40 10.70 -27.38
C GLY A 72 49.71 10.81 -28.16
N ASP A 73 50.63 11.64 -27.66
CA ASP A 73 51.95 11.84 -28.26
C ASP A 73 52.79 10.55 -28.18
N LEU A 74 52.82 9.86 -27.02
CA LEU A 74 53.48 8.57 -26.84
C LEU A 74 52.88 7.46 -27.72
N LYS A 75 51.55 7.43 -27.87
CA LYS A 75 50.89 6.48 -28.78
C LYS A 75 51.28 6.74 -30.23
N ARG A 76 51.38 8.01 -30.64
CA ARG A 76 51.81 8.39 -31.97
C ARG A 76 53.27 8.02 -32.20
N GLU A 77 54.17 8.38 -31.27
CA GLU A 77 55.58 8.02 -31.32
C GLU A 77 55.79 6.51 -31.40
N ARG A 78 55.06 5.73 -30.59
CA ARG A 78 55.10 4.26 -30.66
C ARG A 78 54.64 3.75 -32.03
N SER A 79 53.54 4.29 -32.55
CA SER A 79 53.04 3.90 -33.87
C SER A 79 54.00 4.29 -34.99
N ASP A 80 54.61 5.47 -34.92
CA ASP A 80 55.61 5.93 -35.88
C ASP A 80 56.92 5.12 -35.74
N ALA A 81 57.30 4.70 -34.54
CA ALA A 81 58.44 3.80 -34.33
C ALA A 81 58.17 2.39 -34.87
N PHE A 82 56.93 1.91 -34.75
CA PHE A 82 56.54 0.56 -35.14
C PHE A 82 56.17 0.43 -36.63
N TYR A 83 55.60 1.48 -37.23
CA TYR A 83 55.11 1.51 -38.61
C TYR A 83 55.87 2.50 -39.51
N GLY A 84 56.64 3.43 -38.97
CA GLY A 84 57.11 4.62 -39.69
C GLY A 84 58.40 4.48 -40.49
N ASN A 85 59.20 3.42 -40.37
CA ASN A 85 60.34 3.13 -41.28
C ASN A 85 60.94 1.74 -41.03
N GLY A 86 60.23 0.66 -41.37
CA GLY A 86 60.79 -0.69 -41.22
C GLY A 86 59.89 -1.77 -41.77
N ASN A 87 60.30 -2.36 -42.90
CA ASN A 87 59.83 -3.56 -43.57
C ASN A 87 58.73 -4.39 -42.83
N PRO A 88 57.54 -4.64 -43.42
CA PRO A 88 56.39 -5.32 -42.77
C PRO A 88 56.62 -6.79 -42.40
N ARG A 89 57.83 -7.32 -42.59
CA ARG A 89 58.19 -8.73 -42.38
C ARG A 89 59.16 -8.96 -41.22
N SER A 90 59.65 -7.89 -40.58
CA SER A 90 60.62 -7.96 -39.48
C SER A 90 60.03 -7.63 -38.12
N GLN A 91 58.71 -7.43 -38.01
CA GLN A 91 58.01 -7.47 -36.73
C GLN A 91 57.98 -8.93 -36.26
N LEU A 92 59.16 -9.46 -35.90
CA LEU A 92 59.22 -10.62 -35.05
C LEU A 92 58.35 -10.30 -33.83
N LEU A 93 57.37 -11.15 -33.58
CA LEU A 93 56.68 -11.25 -32.30
C LEU A 93 57.72 -11.06 -31.21
N ASP A 94 57.63 -9.94 -30.50
CA ASP A 94 58.47 -9.70 -29.35
C ASP A 94 58.27 -10.89 -28.39
N PRO A 95 59.31 -11.71 -28.14
CA PRO A 95 59.19 -12.92 -27.33
C PRO A 95 58.54 -12.66 -25.97
N PHE A 96 58.74 -11.46 -25.40
CA PHE A 96 58.12 -11.07 -24.13
C PHE A 96 56.60 -10.91 -24.23
N TYR A 97 56.07 -10.41 -25.36
CA TYR A 97 54.62 -10.30 -25.54
C TYR A 97 53.97 -11.65 -25.81
N TYR A 98 54.66 -12.56 -26.51
CA TYR A 98 54.12 -13.89 -26.75
C TYR A 98 54.06 -14.72 -25.46
N GLU A 99 55.09 -14.66 -24.61
CA GLU A 99 55.09 -15.29 -23.28
C GLU A 99 54.02 -14.70 -22.34
N ALA A 100 53.85 -13.37 -22.36
CA ALA A 100 52.79 -12.73 -21.58
C ALA A 100 51.39 -13.16 -22.08
N TYR A 101 51.21 -13.24 -23.41
CA TYR A 101 49.96 -13.69 -24.02
C TYR A 101 49.64 -15.15 -23.69
N THR A 102 50.62 -16.07 -23.81
CA THR A 102 50.41 -17.48 -23.46
C THR A 102 50.12 -17.64 -21.97
N ALA A 103 50.84 -16.93 -21.10
CA ALA A 103 50.59 -16.95 -19.66
C ALA A 103 49.20 -16.43 -19.29
N VAL A 104 48.71 -15.36 -19.94
CA VAL A 104 47.35 -14.85 -19.72
C VAL A 104 46.32 -15.82 -20.26
N LYS A 105 46.54 -16.40 -21.44
CA LYS A 105 45.64 -17.40 -22.04
C LYS A 105 45.49 -18.63 -21.14
N GLU A 106 46.58 -19.13 -20.58
CA GLU A 106 46.55 -20.25 -19.63
C GLU A 106 45.82 -19.88 -18.33
N LYS A 107 46.03 -18.67 -17.80
CA LYS A 107 45.30 -18.18 -16.63
C LYS A 107 43.80 -18.03 -16.89
N VAL A 108 43.42 -17.55 -18.07
CA VAL A 108 42.00 -17.43 -18.47
C VAL A 108 41.38 -18.81 -18.56
N LYS A 109 42.04 -19.74 -19.26
CA LYS A 109 41.57 -21.13 -19.37
C LYS A 109 41.43 -21.80 -18.00
N GLY A 110 42.42 -21.64 -17.11
CA GLY A 110 42.34 -22.19 -15.76
C GLY A 110 41.19 -21.59 -14.94
N ARG A 111 40.87 -20.29 -15.13
CA ARG A 111 39.69 -19.69 -14.50
C ARG A 111 38.37 -20.22 -15.08
N GLU A 112 38.29 -20.41 -16.39
CA GLU A 112 37.13 -20.99 -17.05
C GLU A 112 36.86 -22.42 -16.54
N GLU A 113 37.91 -23.23 -16.36
CA GLU A 113 37.82 -24.57 -15.77
C GLU A 113 37.29 -24.49 -14.32
N THR A 114 37.84 -23.59 -13.49
CA THR A 114 37.33 -23.42 -12.11
C THR A 114 35.89 -22.91 -12.04
N LEU A 115 35.48 -22.06 -12.97
CA LEU A 115 34.10 -21.58 -13.05
C LEU A 115 33.15 -22.72 -13.42
N ALA A 116 33.50 -23.54 -14.40
CA ALA A 116 32.71 -24.69 -14.79
C ALA A 116 32.53 -25.69 -13.63
N GLU A 117 33.60 -25.98 -12.88
CA GLU A 117 33.54 -26.82 -11.68
C GLU A 117 32.63 -26.23 -10.60
N GLN A 118 32.73 -24.91 -10.35
CA GLN A 118 31.89 -24.23 -9.37
C GLN A 118 30.41 -24.24 -9.78
N GLU A 119 30.10 -24.03 -11.06
CA GLU A 119 28.74 -24.11 -11.58
C GLU A 119 28.15 -25.51 -11.41
N GLU A 120 28.93 -26.57 -11.69
CA GLU A 120 28.52 -27.95 -11.44
C GLU A 120 28.26 -28.19 -9.94
N THR A 121 29.15 -27.68 -9.08
CA THR A 121 29.00 -27.80 -7.62
C THR A 121 27.74 -27.09 -7.12
N ILE A 122 27.43 -25.91 -7.64
CA ILE A 122 26.19 -25.18 -7.31
C ILE A 122 24.98 -25.97 -7.77
N ASN A 123 25.00 -26.49 -9.00
CA ASN A 123 23.89 -27.26 -9.56
C ASN A 123 23.63 -28.55 -8.79
N THR A 124 24.68 -29.27 -8.38
CA THR A 124 24.55 -30.47 -7.54
C THR A 124 24.00 -30.14 -6.15
N LEU A 125 24.44 -29.06 -5.52
CA LEU A 125 23.90 -28.60 -4.23
C LEU A 125 22.43 -28.16 -4.32
N GLN A 126 22.07 -27.45 -5.40
CA GLN A 126 20.70 -27.02 -5.65
C GLN A 126 19.77 -28.18 -5.97
N SER A 127 20.24 -29.17 -6.73
CA SER A 127 19.49 -30.37 -7.10
C SER A 127 19.51 -31.45 -6.01
N SER A 128 20.31 -31.27 -4.96
CA SER A 128 20.37 -32.20 -3.84
C SER A 128 19.00 -32.38 -3.18
N GLU A 129 18.72 -33.62 -2.77
CA GLU A 129 17.46 -33.96 -2.12
C GLU A 129 17.25 -33.21 -0.80
N GLN A 130 18.33 -32.86 -0.10
CA GLN A 130 18.27 -32.07 1.12
C GLN A 130 17.74 -30.65 0.84
N THR A 131 18.27 -29.96 -0.17
CA THR A 131 17.80 -28.62 -0.55
C THR A 131 16.35 -28.65 -1.03
N LYS A 132 15.94 -29.67 -1.80
CA LYS A 132 14.54 -29.85 -2.20
C LYS A 132 13.61 -30.11 -1.01
N ARG A 133 14.03 -30.93 -0.04
CA ARG A 133 13.27 -31.17 1.20
C ARG A 133 13.16 -29.89 2.03
N LEU A 134 14.24 -29.14 2.18
CA LEU A 134 14.24 -27.86 2.90
C LEU A 134 13.28 -26.87 2.25
N ARG A 135 13.31 -26.70 0.92
CA ARG A 135 12.39 -25.83 0.19
C ARG A 135 10.92 -26.23 0.40
N ARG A 136 10.61 -27.54 0.33
CA ARG A 136 9.26 -28.04 0.62
C ARG A 136 8.83 -27.76 2.05
N TYR A 137 9.72 -27.95 3.02
CA TYR A 137 9.44 -27.68 4.43
C TYR A 137 9.18 -26.20 4.69
N VAL A 138 10.02 -25.31 4.16
CA VAL A 138 9.84 -23.85 4.28
C VAL A 138 8.50 -23.43 3.69
N LYS A 139 8.19 -23.87 2.47
CA LYS A 139 6.91 -23.58 1.81
C LYS A 139 5.72 -24.09 2.63
N SER A 140 5.79 -25.33 3.12
CA SER A 140 4.73 -25.91 3.97
C SER A 140 4.52 -25.11 5.26
N ARG A 141 5.59 -24.64 5.89
CA ARG A 141 5.52 -23.81 7.09
C ARG A 141 4.88 -22.45 6.80
N GLU A 142 5.21 -21.83 5.68
CA GLU A 142 4.59 -20.58 5.23
C GLU A 142 3.09 -20.75 4.99
N ASP A 143 2.69 -21.82 4.31
CA ASP A 143 1.28 -22.11 4.04
C ASP A 143 0.48 -22.34 5.33
N VAL A 144 1.06 -23.05 6.31
CA VAL A 144 0.46 -23.23 7.64
C VAL A 144 0.34 -21.88 8.36
N SER A 145 1.36 -21.03 8.31
CA SER A 145 1.32 -19.70 8.93
C SER A 145 0.24 -18.81 8.32
N LYS A 146 0.02 -18.86 7.01
CA LYS A 146 -1.05 -18.12 6.32
C LYS A 146 -2.42 -18.59 6.79
N LYS A 147 -2.66 -19.91 6.77
CA LYS A 147 -3.91 -20.51 7.27
C LYS A 147 -4.19 -20.16 8.72
N SER A 148 -3.18 -20.16 9.59
CA SER A 148 -3.33 -19.77 11.00
C SER A 148 -3.85 -18.34 11.14
N ARG A 149 -3.28 -17.39 10.38
CA ARG A 149 -3.73 -15.99 10.40
C ARG A 149 -5.16 -15.86 9.89
N GLU A 150 -5.53 -16.58 8.85
CA GLU A 150 -6.91 -16.63 8.34
C GLU A 150 -7.88 -17.17 9.40
N PHE A 151 -7.52 -18.24 10.11
CA PHE A 151 -8.34 -18.76 11.21
C PHE A 151 -8.51 -17.76 12.35
N GLU A 152 -7.45 -17.03 12.72
CA GLU A 152 -7.54 -15.98 13.74
C GLU A 152 -8.48 -14.84 13.31
N LEU A 153 -8.41 -14.41 12.04
CA LEU A 153 -9.32 -13.40 11.50
C LEU A 153 -10.77 -13.90 11.49
N ASN A 154 -10.99 -15.14 11.09
CA ASN A 154 -12.31 -15.76 11.10
C ASN A 154 -12.87 -15.90 12.52
N LEU A 155 -12.04 -16.22 13.51
CA LEU A 155 -12.47 -16.27 14.91
C LEU A 155 -12.90 -14.88 15.41
N LYS A 156 -12.14 -13.84 15.08
CA LYS A 156 -12.50 -12.44 15.40
C LYS A 156 -13.83 -12.06 14.73
N ARG A 157 -14.03 -12.41 13.46
CA ARG A 157 -15.28 -12.16 12.73
C ARG A 157 -16.46 -12.90 13.36
N LYS A 158 -16.28 -14.18 13.71
CA LYS A 158 -17.29 -14.99 14.40
C LYS A 158 -17.68 -14.37 15.75
N LYS A 159 -16.69 -13.90 16.53
CA LYS A 159 -16.95 -13.20 17.79
C LYS A 159 -17.79 -11.94 17.58
N ARG A 160 -17.38 -11.07 16.64
CA ARG A 160 -18.14 -9.84 16.31
C ARG A 160 -19.58 -10.14 15.87
N LEU A 161 -19.78 -11.18 15.05
CA LEU A 161 -21.12 -11.62 14.65
C LEU A 161 -21.94 -12.12 15.84
N GLY A 162 -21.32 -12.88 16.75
CA GLY A 162 -21.93 -13.29 18.02
C GLY A 162 -22.39 -12.10 18.86
N ASP A 163 -21.52 -11.09 19.04
CA ASP A 163 -21.83 -9.87 19.79
C ASP A 163 -22.96 -9.05 19.14
N ARG A 164 -23.05 -9.05 17.81
CA ARG A 164 -24.16 -8.42 17.08
C ARG A 164 -25.48 -9.18 17.28
N ILE A 165 -25.46 -10.50 17.22
CA ILE A 165 -26.65 -11.34 17.45
C ILE A 165 -27.16 -11.16 18.89
N THR A 166 -26.27 -11.13 19.89
CA THR A 166 -26.69 -10.89 21.28
C THR A 166 -27.33 -9.52 21.45
N THR A 167 -26.76 -8.49 20.81
CA THR A 167 -27.32 -7.14 20.83
C THR A 167 -28.69 -7.08 20.14
N ALA A 168 -28.83 -7.69 18.95
CA ALA A 168 -30.11 -7.76 18.23
C ALA A 168 -31.18 -8.50 19.05
N ASN A 169 -30.82 -9.62 19.68
CA ASN A 169 -31.74 -10.35 20.55
C ASN A 169 -32.13 -9.55 21.80
N ALA A 170 -31.22 -8.76 22.37
CA ALA A 170 -31.52 -7.88 23.48
C ALA A 170 -32.50 -6.77 23.06
N ALA A 171 -32.29 -6.15 21.89
CA ALA A 171 -33.20 -5.16 21.33
C ALA A 171 -34.58 -5.76 21.04
N LEU A 172 -34.65 -6.95 20.44
CA LEU A 172 -35.90 -7.66 20.18
C LEU A 172 -36.68 -7.92 21.47
N ARG A 173 -36.00 -8.37 22.54
CA ARG A 173 -36.63 -8.56 23.86
C ARG A 173 -37.17 -7.26 24.43
N ALA A 174 -36.43 -6.16 24.31
CA ALA A 174 -36.88 -4.85 24.78
C ALA A 174 -38.17 -4.42 24.06
N VAL A 175 -38.23 -4.57 22.73
CA VAL A 175 -39.45 -4.30 21.94
C VAL A 175 -40.60 -5.21 22.37
N LEU A 176 -40.35 -6.50 22.58
CA LEU A 176 -41.39 -7.42 23.03
C LEU A 176 -41.96 -7.04 24.41
N GLU A 177 -41.11 -6.64 25.37
CA GLU A 177 -41.58 -6.18 26.68
C GLU A 177 -42.36 -4.87 26.59
N GLU A 178 -41.95 -3.94 25.71
CA GLU A 178 -42.73 -2.72 25.43
C GLU A 178 -44.12 -3.06 24.86
N THR A 179 -44.19 -3.97 23.88
CA THR A 179 -45.48 -4.40 23.30
C THR A 179 -46.37 -5.11 24.31
N LYS A 180 -45.82 -5.90 25.24
CA LYS A 180 -46.62 -6.47 26.34
C LYS A 180 -47.20 -5.37 27.23
N GLY A 181 -46.39 -4.39 27.62
CA GLY A 181 -46.85 -3.26 28.42
C GLY A 181 -47.99 -2.49 27.77
N THR A 182 -47.92 -2.25 26.45
CA THR A 182 -49.00 -1.58 25.72
C THR A 182 -50.27 -2.44 25.64
N THR A 183 -50.14 -3.76 25.44
CA THR A 183 -51.31 -4.67 25.47
C THR A 183 -52.00 -4.70 26.84
N GLU A 184 -51.24 -4.70 27.94
CA GLU A 184 -51.80 -4.63 29.30
C GLU A 184 -52.53 -3.29 29.55
N GLU A 185 -52.00 -2.19 29.02
CA GLU A 185 -52.65 -0.88 29.13
C GLU A 185 -53.97 -0.82 28.35
N ILE A 186 -54.03 -1.41 27.16
CA ILE A 186 -55.26 -1.54 26.36
C ILE A 186 -56.32 -2.32 27.15
N VAL A 187 -55.96 -3.48 27.70
CA VAL A 187 -56.89 -4.30 28.50
C VAL A 187 -57.44 -3.54 29.70
N LYS A 188 -56.60 -2.73 30.39
CA LYS A 188 -57.07 -1.87 31.50
C LYS A 188 -58.06 -0.81 31.04
N LYS A 189 -57.81 -0.16 29.89
CA LYS A 189 -58.72 0.84 29.33
C LYS A 189 -60.04 0.23 28.89
N ASP A 190 -60.02 -0.95 28.27
CA ASP A 190 -61.23 -1.67 27.89
C ASP A 190 -62.09 -2.05 29.11
N ALA A 191 -61.45 -2.46 30.21
CA ALA A 191 -62.14 -2.72 31.47
C ALA A 191 -62.81 -1.46 32.05
N GLN A 192 -62.12 -0.31 32.01
CA GLN A 192 -62.69 0.99 32.42
C GLN A 192 -63.85 1.42 31.53
N ILE A 193 -63.73 1.25 30.21
CA ILE A 193 -64.80 1.53 29.26
C ILE A 193 -66.02 0.66 29.56
N ALA A 194 -65.84 -0.64 29.83
CA ALA A 194 -66.93 -1.54 30.20
C ALA A 194 -67.60 -1.16 31.54
N GLU A 195 -66.83 -0.66 32.50
CA GLU A 195 -67.36 -0.12 33.76
C GLU A 195 -68.18 1.15 33.54
N LEU A 196 -67.67 2.10 32.75
CA LEU A 196 -68.42 3.31 32.36
C LEU A 196 -69.70 2.98 31.59
N TYR A 197 -69.68 1.98 30.69
CA TYR A 197 -70.89 1.52 30.02
C TYR A 197 -71.91 0.97 31.02
N ARG A 198 -71.48 0.18 32.02
CA ARG A 198 -72.37 -0.31 33.09
C ARG A 198 -72.94 0.83 33.92
N GLU A 199 -72.12 1.81 34.29
CA GLU A 199 -72.55 3.00 35.04
C GLU A 199 -73.56 3.83 34.24
N ILE A 200 -73.32 4.07 32.94
CA ILE A 200 -74.27 4.77 32.05
C ILE A 200 -75.60 4.01 31.98
N ILE A 201 -75.57 2.69 31.87
CA ILE A 201 -76.79 1.87 31.86
C ILE A 201 -77.53 2.00 33.20
N SER A 202 -76.83 1.93 34.33
CA SER A 202 -77.41 2.13 35.67
C SER A 202 -78.06 3.51 35.80
N LEU A 203 -77.32 4.57 35.47
CA LEU A 203 -77.80 5.95 35.53
C LEU A 203 -79.00 6.18 34.59
N ARG A 204 -79.02 5.56 33.41
CA ARG A 204 -80.19 5.59 32.52
C ARG A 204 -81.39 4.85 33.13
N GLY A 205 -81.14 3.72 33.79
CA GLY A 205 -82.15 2.99 34.56
C GLY A 205 -82.73 3.84 35.68
N GLU A 206 -81.87 4.47 36.47
CA GLU A 206 -82.23 5.38 37.57
C GLU A 206 -82.98 6.63 37.06
N LEU A 207 -82.55 7.22 35.93
CA LEU A 207 -83.28 8.33 35.30
C LEU A 207 -84.66 7.90 34.78
N SER A 208 -84.79 6.66 34.31
CA SER A 208 -86.08 6.10 33.86
C SER A 208 -86.99 5.71 35.03
N GLU A 209 -86.43 5.50 36.23
CA GLU A 209 -87.19 5.22 37.44
C GLU A 209 -87.81 6.50 38.04
N ASP A 210 -87.21 7.68 37.78
CA ASP A 210 -87.73 9.00 38.18
C ASP A 210 -88.65 9.66 37.16
N VAL A 211 -88.94 9.00 36.03
CA VAL A 211 -89.94 9.45 35.05
C VAL A 211 -90.81 8.26 34.63
N VAL A 212 -91.78 7.94 35.49
CA VAL A 212 -92.94 7.13 35.09
C VAL A 212 -93.81 7.97 34.15
N PHE A 213 -93.53 7.90 32.85
CA PHE A 213 -94.56 8.13 31.84
C PHE A 213 -95.19 6.77 31.54
N ASP A 214 -96.44 6.59 32.00
CA ASP A 214 -97.35 5.62 31.41
C ASP A 214 -97.55 6.03 29.93
N MET A 215 -96.85 5.38 29.02
CA MET A 215 -97.29 5.29 27.62
C MET A 215 -97.10 3.86 27.13
N ASP A 216 -98.26 3.27 26.89
CA ASP A 216 -98.61 2.06 26.15
C ASP A 216 -97.57 1.48 25.19
N ALA A 217 -97.52 0.15 25.21
CA ALA A 217 -96.81 -0.71 24.30
C ALA A 217 -97.11 -0.41 22.82
N ASP A 218 -96.05 -0.32 22.01
CA ASP A 218 -96.09 -0.81 20.63
C ASP A 218 -94.74 -1.45 20.28
N VAL A 219 -94.82 -2.72 19.89
CA VAL A 219 -93.69 -3.59 19.54
C VAL A 219 -93.35 -3.33 18.08
N GLY A 220 -92.17 -2.77 17.84
CA GLY A 220 -91.61 -2.62 16.49
C GLY A 220 -90.20 -3.19 16.42
N GLU A 221 -90.10 -4.50 16.14
CA GLU A 221 -88.85 -5.19 15.78
C GLU A 221 -88.13 -4.46 14.63
N LYS A 222 -86.85 -4.15 14.82
CA LYS A 222 -85.89 -3.95 13.72
C LYS A 222 -84.62 -4.74 14.04
N PRO A 223 -84.15 -5.59 13.11
CA PRO A 223 -83.03 -6.49 13.37
C PRO A 223 -81.68 -5.76 13.24
N LEU A 224 -80.76 -6.10 14.13
CA LEU A 224 -79.33 -5.83 14.04
C LEU A 224 -78.68 -6.89 13.12
N PRO A 225 -77.85 -6.53 12.13
CA PRO A 225 -77.17 -7.51 11.29
C PRO A 225 -75.86 -7.99 11.94
N GLY A 226 -75.81 -9.30 12.22
CA GLY A 226 -74.68 -10.17 11.87
C GLY A 226 -73.47 -10.22 12.80
N SER A 227 -73.60 -10.97 13.90
CA SER A 227 -72.49 -11.78 14.43
C SER A 227 -72.68 -13.22 13.95
N ASP A 228 -71.68 -13.78 13.27
CA ASP A 228 -71.56 -15.24 13.17
C ASP A 228 -70.12 -15.62 13.52
N MET A 229 -70.02 -16.56 14.45
CA MET A 229 -68.81 -17.16 14.98
C MET A 229 -68.75 -18.60 14.48
N GLY A 230 -67.56 -19.08 14.14
CA GLY A 230 -67.24 -20.48 13.87
C GLY A 230 -66.80 -20.69 12.41
N GLU A 231 -65.79 -21.48 12.08
CA GLU A 231 -65.11 -22.58 12.79
C GLU A 231 -63.64 -22.68 12.31
N GLU A 232 -62.81 -23.28 13.15
CA GLU A 232 -61.44 -23.71 12.86
C GLU A 232 -61.42 -24.84 11.81
N GLU A 233 -60.42 -24.90 10.93
CA GLU A 233 -59.81 -26.16 10.47
C GLU A 233 -58.44 -25.94 9.81
N GLU A 234 -57.43 -26.45 10.50
CA GLU A 234 -56.22 -27.19 10.09
C GLU A 234 -55.35 -26.84 8.86
N GLU A 235 -54.06 -27.03 9.15
CA GLU A 235 -52.83 -27.00 8.34
C GLU A 235 -52.89 -27.60 6.93
N GLU A 236 -52.20 -26.97 5.98
CA GLU A 236 -51.34 -27.71 5.05
C GLU A 236 -50.14 -26.85 4.62
N ILE A 237 -48.95 -27.32 4.98
CA ILE A 237 -47.65 -26.87 4.46
C ILE A 237 -47.43 -27.63 3.16
N GLU A 238 -47.13 -26.96 2.05
CA GLU A 238 -46.17 -27.51 1.08
C GLU A 238 -45.52 -26.44 0.18
N GLN A 239 -44.24 -26.68 -0.07
CA GLN A 239 -43.25 -25.84 -0.73
C GLN A 239 -43.49 -25.75 -2.24
N ILE A 240 -43.33 -24.57 -2.87
CA ILE A 240 -42.75 -24.49 -4.22
C ILE A 240 -41.77 -23.31 -4.31
N SER A 241 -40.58 -23.67 -4.77
CA SER A 241 -39.42 -22.89 -5.16
C SER A 241 -39.69 -21.73 -6.14
N GLY A 242 -38.90 -20.66 -6.02
CA GLY A 242 -38.81 -19.62 -7.04
C GLY A 242 -37.69 -18.63 -6.75
N THR A 243 -36.46 -19.06 -6.99
CA THR A 243 -35.31 -18.17 -7.23
C THR A 243 -35.53 -17.38 -8.50
N GLU A 244 -35.62 -16.05 -8.43
CA GLU A 244 -35.12 -15.17 -9.49
C GLU A 244 -34.33 -14.02 -8.87
N GLU A 245 -33.18 -13.80 -9.48
CA GLU A 245 -32.09 -12.93 -9.09
C GLU A 245 -32.49 -11.46 -9.24
N ALA A 246 -32.18 -10.67 -8.22
CA ALA A 246 -32.00 -9.23 -8.37
C ALA A 246 -30.61 -8.88 -7.83
N GLU A 247 -29.66 -8.75 -8.75
CA GLU A 247 -28.39 -8.10 -8.50
C GLU A 247 -28.67 -6.68 -8.00
N SER A 248 -28.28 -6.40 -6.76
CA SER A 248 -28.16 -5.03 -6.24
C SER A 248 -26.74 -4.89 -5.70
N ASP A 249 -25.85 -4.39 -6.56
CA ASP A 249 -24.59 -3.77 -6.14
C ASP A 249 -24.93 -2.58 -5.25
N ASP A 250 -24.81 -2.78 -3.93
CA ASP A 250 -24.71 -1.69 -2.96
C ASP A 250 -23.39 -1.87 -2.20
N ASP A 251 -22.33 -1.35 -2.80
CA ASP A 251 -21.03 -1.17 -2.16
C ASP A 251 -21.16 -0.15 -1.02
N VAL A 252 -21.40 -0.65 0.19
CA VAL A 252 -21.34 0.16 1.41
C VAL A 252 -19.86 0.46 1.71
N ILE A 253 -19.40 1.61 1.24
CA ILE A 253 -18.13 2.20 1.64
C ILE A 253 -18.27 2.68 3.10
N ILE A 254 -17.67 1.94 4.02
CA ILE A 254 -17.42 2.41 5.39
C ILE A 254 -16.15 3.26 5.34
N LEU A 255 -16.31 4.58 5.37
CA LEU A 255 -15.21 5.51 5.58
C LEU A 255 -14.84 5.48 7.07
N ASP A 256 -13.64 5.00 7.37
CA ASP A 256 -13.00 5.18 8.67
C ASP A 256 -12.48 6.63 8.72
N ASP A 257 -13.05 7.43 9.63
CA ASP A 257 -12.51 8.74 9.98
C ASP A 257 -11.09 8.56 10.55
N SER A 258 -10.10 8.88 9.74
CA SER A 258 -8.75 9.19 10.24
C SER A 258 -8.14 10.30 9.39
N ASP A 259 -7.95 11.44 10.03
CA ASP A 259 -7.22 12.59 9.53
C ASP A 259 -5.81 12.17 9.08
N VAL A 260 -5.55 12.20 7.76
CA VAL A 260 -4.18 12.13 7.24
C VAL A 260 -3.99 13.17 6.15
N ASP A 261 -3.22 14.18 6.53
CA ASP A 261 -2.68 15.28 5.74
C ASP A 261 -1.94 14.74 4.50
N LEU A 262 -2.48 14.99 3.31
CA LEU A 262 -1.82 14.69 2.03
C LEU A 262 -1.01 15.92 1.58
N SER A 263 0.21 16.04 2.12
CA SER A 263 1.23 16.88 1.51
C SER A 263 2.48 16.05 1.17
N VAL A 264 2.92 16.24 -0.08
CA VAL A 264 4.19 15.80 -0.68
C VAL A 264 4.26 14.34 -1.17
N LEU A 265 3.91 14.15 -2.45
CA LEU A 265 4.70 13.28 -3.32
C LEU A 265 4.96 14.00 -4.65
N HIS A 266 6.17 14.54 -4.81
CA HIS A 266 6.68 14.94 -6.10
C HIS A 266 6.80 13.70 -7.00
N ARG A 267 5.98 13.64 -8.06
CA ARG A 267 6.28 12.85 -9.26
C ARG A 267 6.52 13.81 -10.42
N SER A 268 7.80 14.01 -10.71
CA SER A 268 8.27 14.49 -12.01
C SER A 268 8.60 13.27 -12.86
N SER A 269 7.77 12.96 -13.86
CA SER A 269 8.17 12.49 -15.20
C SER A 269 6.96 11.91 -15.94
N GLU A 270 6.18 12.79 -16.56
CA GLU A 270 5.53 12.50 -17.83
C GLU A 270 6.00 13.58 -18.78
N ASP A 271 6.97 13.23 -19.61
CA ASP A 271 7.17 13.84 -20.93
C ASP A 271 7.57 12.71 -21.86
N GLY A 272 6.57 12.21 -22.58
CA GLY A 272 6.79 11.53 -23.83
C GLY A 272 7.22 12.56 -24.86
N ASP A 273 8.52 12.69 -25.06
CA ASP A 273 9.08 13.34 -26.25
C ASP A 273 10.02 12.34 -26.93
N ASN A 274 9.51 11.74 -28.00
CA ASN A 274 10.26 10.86 -28.89
C ASN A 274 11.14 11.75 -29.78
N GLY A 275 12.23 12.23 -29.18
CA GLY A 275 13.30 12.96 -29.82
C GLY A 275 14.16 12.06 -30.70
N ASN A 276 13.84 12.11 -31.98
CA ASN A 276 14.64 11.74 -33.15
C ASN A 276 16.18 11.84 -32.92
N HIS A 277 16.89 10.71 -32.92
CA HIS A 277 18.31 10.67 -33.27
C HIS A 277 18.51 9.79 -34.51
N SER A 278 18.51 10.49 -35.64
CA SER A 278 19.13 10.05 -36.89
C SER A 278 20.64 9.93 -36.71
N GLY A 279 21.16 8.76 -37.07
CA GLY A 279 22.59 8.44 -37.00
C GLY A 279 22.89 7.10 -37.68
N SER A 280 22.48 6.98 -38.96
CA SER A 280 23.09 6.16 -40.02
C SER A 280 24.09 5.07 -39.58
N GLU A 281 23.63 3.83 -39.53
CA GLU A 281 24.34 2.63 -40.01
C GLU A 281 23.28 1.50 -40.11
N ASP A 282 22.73 1.29 -41.31
CA ASP A 282 21.74 0.25 -41.61
C ASP A 282 22.35 -1.16 -41.48
N ARG A 283 22.53 -1.63 -40.25
CA ARG A 283 22.95 -3.00 -39.97
C ARG A 283 21.71 -3.89 -39.91
N ALA A 284 21.33 -4.45 -41.04
CA ALA A 284 20.31 -5.49 -41.10
C ALA A 284 20.94 -6.85 -40.76
N VAL A 285 20.42 -7.48 -39.70
CA VAL A 285 20.77 -8.86 -39.32
C VAL A 285 19.66 -9.78 -39.82
N SER A 286 19.98 -10.66 -40.77
CA SER A 286 19.07 -11.72 -41.20
C SER A 286 19.63 -13.08 -40.84
N VAL A 287 18.77 -13.96 -40.36
CA VAL A 287 19.09 -15.37 -40.09
C VAL A 287 18.66 -16.16 -41.31
N ASP A 288 19.63 -16.81 -41.96
CA ASP A 288 19.39 -17.69 -43.10
C ASP A 288 19.93 -19.08 -42.72
N GLY A 289 19.04 -19.94 -42.25
CA GLY A 289 19.40 -21.21 -41.60
C GLY A 289 20.22 -21.02 -40.31
N ASP A 290 21.29 -21.81 -40.15
CA ASP A 290 22.16 -21.81 -38.95
C ASP A 290 23.31 -20.80 -38.99
N THR A 291 23.23 -19.78 -39.86
CA THR A 291 24.27 -18.74 -39.95
C THR A 291 23.69 -17.32 -39.89
N LEU A 292 24.30 -16.49 -39.04
CA LEU A 292 24.01 -15.06 -38.93
C LEU A 292 24.77 -14.30 -40.01
N LYS A 293 24.05 -13.61 -40.89
CA LYS A 293 24.64 -12.63 -41.81
C LYS A 293 24.40 -11.23 -41.30
N ILE A 294 25.49 -10.49 -41.13
CA ILE A 294 25.48 -9.05 -40.84
C ILE A 294 25.89 -8.37 -42.14
N THR A 295 24.99 -7.54 -42.68
CA THR A 295 25.31 -6.69 -43.83
C THR A 295 25.65 -5.30 -43.29
N ILE A 296 26.79 -4.76 -43.72
CA ILE A 296 27.29 -3.41 -43.40
C ILE A 296 27.18 -2.56 -44.65
#